data_AF-A0A7C9TSE2-F1
#
_entry.id   AF-A0A7C9TSE2-F1
#
_cell.length_a   1.000
_cell.length_b   1.000
_cell.length_c   1.000
_cell.angle_alpha   90.00
_cell.angle_beta   90.00
_cell.angle_gamma   90.00
#
_symmetry.space_group_name_H-M   'P 1'
#
loop_
_entity.id
_entity.type
_entity.pdbx_description
1 polymer ?
#
loop_
_entity_poly.entity_id
_entity_poly.type
_entity_poly.pdbx_seq_one_letter_code
_entity_poly.pdbx_strand_id
1 'polypeptide(L)'
;MPNYEARYAEGWSEISALAKEATGHRCVICDRKAVETHHALYADGKGAIAGREIPGVHVFPLCGDCHKEAHSVENWTKDPIEPVTCNCSTVQFYKRLRKGWLERCYSVERTLFYPKD
;
A
#
# COMPACT_ATOMS: atom_id res chain seq x y z
N MET A 1 5.64 25.87 3.85
CA MET A 1 5.67 24.81 2.81
C MET A 1 5.45 23.48 3.50
N PRO A 2 4.54 22.61 3.03
CA PRO A 2 4.33 21.30 3.66
C PRO A 2 5.58 20.43 3.53
N ASN A 3 6.03 19.82 4.63
CA ASN A 3 7.16 18.88 4.62
C ASN A 3 6.68 17.47 4.26
N TYR A 4 6.72 17.14 2.97
CA TYR A 4 6.28 15.84 2.47
C TYR A 4 7.22 14.68 2.83
N GLU A 5 8.44 14.96 3.28
CA GLU A 5 9.40 13.95 3.77
C GLU A 5 8.95 13.36 5.10
N ALA A 6 8.14 14.08 5.89
CA ALA A 6 7.59 13.59 7.16
C ALA A 6 6.66 12.36 7.00
N ARG A 7 6.32 12.00 5.75
CA ARG A 7 5.56 10.80 5.42
C ARG A 7 6.42 9.53 5.44
N TYR A 8 7.74 9.68 5.47
CA TYR A 8 8.70 8.59 5.44
C TYR A 8 9.57 8.64 6.69
N ALA A 9 9.81 7.49 7.30
CA ALA A 9 10.75 7.34 8.40
C ALA A 9 11.94 6.46 7.97
N GLU A 10 12.96 6.40 8.83
CA GLU A 10 13.98 5.35 8.74
C GLU A 10 13.29 3.97 8.64
N GLY A 11 13.76 3.12 7.73
CA GLY A 11 13.16 1.81 7.47
C GLY A 11 12.13 1.76 6.33
N TRP A 12 11.75 2.89 5.71
CA TRP A 12 10.82 2.90 4.57
C TRP A 12 11.23 1.95 3.44
N SER A 13 12.52 1.91 3.08
CA SER A 13 13.05 1.03 2.04
C SER A 13 12.81 -0.45 2.35
N GLU A 14 12.96 -0.85 3.61
CA GLU A 14 12.73 -2.22 4.08
C GLU A 14 11.25 -2.57 4.06
N ILE A 15 10.39 -1.68 4.58
CA ILE A 15 8.92 -1.86 4.56
C ILE A 15 8.42 -2.00 3.12
N SER A 16 8.90 -1.14 2.22
CA SER A 16 8.56 -1.21 0.80
C SER A 16 9.06 -2.52 0.17
N ALA A 17 10.25 -3.00 0.53
CA ALA A 17 10.78 -4.26 0.04
C ALA A 17 9.92 -5.44 0.50
N LEU A 18 9.64 -5.53 1.80
CA LEU A 18 8.79 -6.56 2.40
C LEU A 18 7.39 -6.60 1.77
N ALA A 19 6.77 -5.45 1.54
CA ALA A 19 5.47 -5.39 0.87
C ALA A 19 5.52 -5.95 -0.55
N LYS A 20 6.58 -5.63 -1.32
CA LYS A 20 6.77 -6.15 -2.68
C LYS A 20 7.08 -7.64 -2.67
N GLU A 21 7.94 -8.13 -1.78
CA GLU A 21 8.27 -9.54 -1.64
C GLU A 21 7.04 -10.40 -1.28
N ALA A 22 6.22 -9.94 -0.33
CA ALA A 22 5.00 -10.63 0.10
C ALA A 22 3.98 -10.87 -1.02
N THR A 23 4.06 -10.09 -2.10
CA THR A 23 3.17 -10.20 -3.27
C THR A 23 3.86 -10.79 -4.50
N GLY A 24 5.09 -11.29 -4.35
CA GLY A 24 5.90 -11.79 -5.47
C GLY A 24 6.23 -10.68 -6.49
N HIS A 25 6.42 -9.45 -6.01
CA HIS A 25 6.65 -8.24 -6.80
C HIS A 25 5.52 -7.90 -7.78
N ARG A 26 4.26 -8.25 -7.46
CA ARG A 26 3.10 -7.99 -8.33
C ARG A 26 2.17 -6.95 -7.73
N CYS A 27 1.70 -6.07 -8.60
CA CYS A 27 0.71 -5.03 -8.30
C CYS A 27 -0.56 -5.69 -7.76
N VAL A 28 -1.01 -5.26 -6.58
CA VAL A 28 -2.22 -5.81 -5.97
C VAL A 28 -3.50 -5.51 -6.75
N ILE A 29 -3.46 -4.59 -7.71
CA ILE A 29 -4.64 -4.19 -8.50
C ILE A 29 -4.73 -4.89 -9.86
N CYS A 30 -3.65 -4.89 -10.64
CA CYS A 30 -3.67 -5.30 -12.04
C CYS A 30 -2.56 -6.28 -12.43
N ASP A 31 -1.89 -6.87 -11.44
CA ASP A 31 -0.99 -8.02 -11.63
C ASP A 31 0.37 -7.78 -12.30
N ARG A 32 0.54 -6.63 -12.94
CA ARG A 32 1.82 -6.16 -13.48
C ARG A 32 2.88 -6.01 -12.38
N LYS A 33 4.15 -5.91 -12.76
CA LYS A 33 5.25 -5.69 -11.81
C LYS A 33 4.99 -4.47 -10.91
N ALA A 34 5.09 -4.67 -9.60
CA ALA A 34 5.03 -3.59 -8.63
C ALA A 34 6.36 -2.85 -8.59
N VAL A 35 6.34 -1.58 -9.01
CA VAL A 35 7.52 -0.70 -9.00
C VAL A 35 7.47 0.28 -7.83
N GLU A 36 6.27 0.57 -7.33
CA GLU A 36 6.03 1.54 -6.26
C GLU A 36 5.27 0.89 -5.09
N THR A 37 5.28 1.57 -3.94
CA THR A 37 4.54 1.17 -2.75
C THR A 37 3.65 2.33 -2.33
N HIS A 38 2.35 2.11 -2.37
CA HIS A 38 1.31 3.09 -2.06
C HIS A 38 0.99 3.11 -0.57
N HIS A 39 0.94 4.28 0.04
CA HIS A 39 0.37 4.45 1.38
C HIS A 39 -1.15 4.59 1.28
N ALA A 40 -1.90 3.74 1.97
CA ALA A 40 -3.35 3.87 2.09
C ALA A 40 -3.79 4.98 3.06
N LEU A 41 -2.91 5.41 3.95
CA LEU A 41 -3.10 6.51 4.90
C LEU A 41 -1.73 6.96 5.42
N TYR A 42 -1.65 8.16 6.02
CA TYR A 42 -0.42 8.68 6.65
C TYR A 42 -0.50 8.84 8.18
N ALA A 43 -1.69 8.75 8.77
CA ALA A 43 -1.91 8.78 10.22
C ALA A 43 -3.11 7.92 10.64
N ASP A 44 -3.03 7.31 11.81
CA ASP A 44 -4.09 6.54 12.46
C ASP A 44 -4.48 7.19 13.82
N GLY A 45 -5.33 6.51 14.60
CA GLY A 45 -5.72 6.99 15.94
C GLY A 45 -4.57 7.12 16.95
N LYS A 46 -3.34 6.75 16.57
CA LYS A 46 -2.10 6.92 17.36
C LYS A 46 -1.17 7.97 16.76
N GLY A 47 -1.61 8.73 15.76
CA GLY A 47 -0.82 9.75 15.06
C GLY A 47 -0.17 9.24 13.78
N ALA A 48 0.92 9.89 13.36
CA ALA A 48 1.63 9.55 12.12
C ALA A 48 2.06 8.07 12.10
N ILE A 49 1.85 7.39 10.97
CA ILE A 49 2.23 5.97 10.82
C ILE A 49 3.63 5.76 10.26
N ALA A 50 4.37 6.83 9.95
CA ALA A 50 5.73 6.73 9.44
C ALA A 50 6.61 5.92 10.42
N GLY A 51 7.22 4.83 9.95
CA GLY A 51 7.98 3.87 10.76
C GLY A 51 7.13 2.84 11.52
N ARG A 52 5.79 2.88 11.35
CA ARG A 52 4.81 1.95 11.92
C ARG A 52 3.92 1.31 10.84
N GLU A 53 4.29 1.45 9.57
CA GLU A 53 3.52 0.96 8.45
C GLU A 53 3.47 -0.57 8.47
N ILE A 54 2.28 -1.14 8.24
CA ILE A 54 2.08 -2.58 8.18
C ILE A 54 1.77 -2.95 6.71
N PRO A 55 2.60 -3.77 6.04
CA PRO A 55 2.31 -4.25 4.71
C PRO A 55 0.93 -4.91 4.59
N GLY A 56 0.19 -4.54 3.55
CA GLY A 56 -1.17 -5.01 3.30
C GLY A 56 -2.25 -4.34 4.16
N VAL A 57 -1.89 -3.48 5.11
CA VAL A 57 -2.84 -2.67 5.90
C VAL A 57 -2.62 -1.20 5.64
N HIS A 58 -1.40 -0.72 5.84
CA HIS A 58 -1.05 0.68 5.62
C HIS A 58 -0.45 0.90 4.24
N VAL A 59 0.24 -0.09 3.70
CA VAL A 59 1.01 0.06 2.45
C VAL A 59 0.80 -1.10 1.49
N PHE A 60 0.76 -0.80 0.19
CA PHE A 60 0.39 -1.75 -0.87
C PHE A 60 1.30 -1.60 -2.10
N PRO A 61 1.88 -2.70 -2.61
CA PRO A 61 2.74 -2.64 -3.79
C PRO A 61 1.91 -2.49 -5.07
N LEU A 62 2.25 -1.50 -5.90
CA LEU A 62 1.53 -1.16 -7.13
C LEU A 62 2.48 -0.97 -8.31
N CYS A 63 1.96 -1.19 -9.52
CA CYS A 63 2.61 -0.71 -10.73
C CYS A 63 2.36 0.80 -10.89
N GLY A 64 3.15 1.47 -11.73
CA GLY A 64 3.06 2.92 -11.94
C GLY A 64 1.65 3.43 -12.25
N ASP A 65 0.91 2.80 -13.18
CA ASP A 65 -0.41 3.34 -13.54
C ASP A 65 -1.43 3.17 -12.41
N CYS A 66 -1.43 2.04 -11.70
CA CYS A 66 -2.33 1.84 -10.55
C CYS A 66 -1.93 2.70 -9.36
N HIS A 67 -0.65 3.04 -9.20
CA HIS A 67 -0.21 4.01 -8.20
C HIS A 67 -0.70 5.42 -8.54
N LYS A 68 -0.61 5.82 -9.82
CA LYS A 68 -1.21 7.07 -10.29
C LYS A 68 -2.74 7.08 -10.10
N GLU A 69 -3.41 5.97 -10.40
CA GLU A 69 -4.85 5.77 -10.16
C GLU A 69 -5.21 5.90 -8.68
N ALA A 70 -4.34 5.39 -7.78
CA ALA A 70 -4.55 5.46 -6.34
C ALA A 70 -4.57 6.89 -5.79
N HIS A 71 -3.86 7.81 -6.46
CA HIS A 71 -3.83 9.24 -6.12
C HIS A 71 -4.82 10.10 -6.93
N SER A 72 -5.74 9.48 -7.68
CA SER A 72 -6.85 10.19 -8.32
C SER A 72 -7.85 10.73 -7.29
N VAL A 73 -8.63 11.74 -7.68
CA VAL A 73 -9.60 12.39 -6.78
C VAL A 73 -10.74 11.45 -6.37
N GLU A 74 -11.02 10.42 -7.16
CA GLU A 74 -12.01 9.39 -6.89
C GLU A 74 -11.52 8.38 -5.82
N ASN A 75 -10.20 8.19 -5.71
CA ASN A 75 -9.58 7.16 -4.90
C ASN A 75 -8.82 7.70 -3.68
N TRP A 76 -8.56 9.01 -3.64
CA TRP A 76 -7.77 9.67 -2.62
C TRP A 76 -8.52 10.83 -1.96
N THR A 77 -8.77 10.71 -0.66
CA THR A 77 -9.33 11.76 0.19
C THR A 77 -8.20 12.66 0.65
N LYS A 78 -8.30 13.96 0.32
CA LYS A 78 -7.41 14.99 0.86
C LYS A 78 -8.00 15.58 2.14
N ASP A 79 -7.20 15.64 3.19
CA ASP A 79 -7.57 16.39 4.39
C ASP A 79 -7.33 17.90 4.13
N PRO A 80 -8.34 18.77 4.30
CA PRO A 80 -8.20 20.20 4.02
C PRO A 80 -7.39 20.95 5.07
N ILE A 81 -7.14 20.37 6.24
CA ILE A 81 -6.47 20.97 7.39
C ILE A 81 -5.04 20.42 7.51
N GLU A 82 -4.87 19.11 7.43
CA GLU A 82 -3.59 18.41 7.57
C GLU A 82 -3.28 17.47 6.38
N PRO A 83 -3.08 18.00 5.16
CA PRO A 83 -2.93 17.19 3.95
C PRO A 83 -1.66 16.34 3.90
N VAL A 84 -0.70 16.58 4.79
CA VAL A 84 0.55 15.81 4.85
C VAL A 84 0.36 14.49 5.60
N THR A 85 -0.45 14.51 6.66
CA THR A 85 -0.58 13.43 7.65
C THR A 85 -1.95 12.75 7.60
N CYS A 86 -3.00 13.45 7.17
CA CYS A 86 -4.38 12.95 7.25
C CYS A 86 -4.99 12.56 5.90
N ASN A 87 -4.23 12.70 4.81
CA ASN A 87 -4.63 12.16 3.52
C ASN A 87 -4.71 10.63 3.56
N CYS A 88 -5.72 10.06 2.90
CA CYS A 88 -5.91 8.61 2.84
C CYS A 88 -6.66 8.16 1.58
N SER A 89 -6.58 6.87 1.28
CA SER A 89 -7.41 6.23 0.28
C SER A 89 -8.88 6.30 0.70
N THR A 90 -9.79 6.44 -0.26
CA THR A 90 -11.21 6.25 0.02
C THR A 90 -11.48 4.83 0.51
N VAL A 91 -12.56 4.64 1.29
CA VAL A 91 -12.93 3.33 1.84
C VAL A 91 -13.06 2.26 0.74
N GLN A 92 -13.60 2.64 -0.42
CA GLN A 92 -13.78 1.72 -1.54
C GLN A 92 -12.44 1.32 -2.17
N PHE A 93 -11.55 2.29 -2.38
CA PHE A 93 -10.23 2.01 -2.94
C PHE A 93 -9.37 1.19 -1.97
N TYR A 94 -9.43 1.49 -0.67
CA TYR A 94 -8.79 0.70 0.38
C TYR A 94 -9.25 -0.77 0.36
N LYS A 95 -10.56 -1.02 0.26
CA LYS A 95 -11.09 -2.39 0.15
C LYS A 95 -10.55 -3.12 -1.08
N ARG A 96 -10.42 -2.44 -2.21
CA ARG A 96 -9.84 -3.01 -3.44
C ARG A 96 -8.36 -3.36 -3.26
N LEU A 97 -7.57 -2.48 -2.66
CA LEU A 97 -6.17 -2.74 -2.31
C LEU A 97 -6.06 -3.96 -1.39
N ARG A 98 -6.88 -4.02 -0.33
CA ARG A 98 -6.87 -5.11 0.65
C ARG A 98 -7.27 -6.44 0.02
N LYS A 99 -8.30 -6.46 -0.83
CA LYS A 99 -8.71 -7.68 -1.56
C LYS A 99 -7.56 -8.21 -2.41
N GLY A 100 -6.94 -7.34 -3.21
CA GLY A 100 -5.84 -7.71 -4.08
C GLY A 100 -4.57 -8.19 -3.36
N TRP A 101 -4.31 -7.65 -2.16
CA TRP A 101 -3.27 -8.13 -1.25
C TRP A 101 -3.55 -9.56 -0.79
N LEU A 102 -4.76 -9.80 -0.25
CA LEU A 102 -5.14 -11.11 0.26
C LEU A 102 -5.06 -12.18 -0.84
N GLU A 103 -5.61 -11.90 -2.02
CA GLU A 103 -5.55 -12.85 -3.16
C GLU A 103 -4.12 -13.25 -3.54
N ARG A 104 -3.15 -12.35 -3.39
CA ARG A 104 -1.74 -12.62 -3.74
C ARG A 104 -0.99 -13.32 -2.61
N CYS A 105 -1.12 -12.85 -1.38
CA CYS A 105 -0.42 -13.46 -0.25
C CYS A 105 -0.96 -14.85 0.09
N TYR A 106 -2.27 -15.09 -0.03
CA TYR A 106 -2.85 -16.43 0.15
C TYR A 106 -2.53 -17.40 -1.00
N SER A 107 -2.17 -16.91 -2.19
CA SER A 107 -1.76 -17.78 -3.30
C SER A 107 -0.42 -18.48 -3.06
N VAL A 108 0.44 -17.91 -2.20
CA VAL A 108 1.77 -18.46 -1.89
C VAL A 108 1.65 -19.72 -1.01
N GLU A 109 0.67 -19.77 -0.11
CA GLU A 109 0.45 -20.94 0.78
C GLU A 109 -0.06 -22.19 0.02
N ARG A 110 -0.79 -22.04 -1.11
CA ARG A 110 -1.25 -23.22 -1.88
C ARG A 110 -0.11 -23.98 -2.55
N THR A 111 0.99 -23.31 -2.90
CA THR A 111 2.14 -23.95 -3.57
C THR A 111 2.99 -24.81 -2.63
N LEU A 112 2.93 -24.56 -1.31
CA LEU A 112 3.69 -25.33 -0.32
C LEU A 112 2.92 -26.53 0.24
N PHE A 113 1.58 -26.55 0.15
CA PHE A 113 0.75 -27.62 0.71
C PHE A 113 0.06 -28.52 -0.31
N TYR A 114 0.04 -28.16 -1.59
CA TYR A 114 -0.48 -29.01 -2.66
C TYR A 114 0.43 -28.95 -3.89
N PRO A 115 1.54 -29.71 -3.92
CA PRO A 115 2.23 -29.95 -5.18
C PRO A 115 1.22 -30.56 -6.17
N LYS A 116 1.17 -30.02 -7.39
CA LYS A 116 0.42 -30.65 -8.48
C LYS A 116 1.17 -31.93 -8.87
N ASP A 117 0.43 -33.03 -8.92
CA ASP A 117 0.87 -34.31 -9.47
C ASP A 117 1.27 -34.21 -10.94
#